data_AF-A0A382AHA7-F1
#
_entry.id   AF-A0A382AHA7-F1
#
_cell.length_a   1.000
_cell.length_b   1.000
_cell.length_c   1.000
_cell.angle_alpha   90.00
_cell.angle_beta   90.00
_cell.angle_gamma   90.00
#
_symmetry.space_group_name_H-M   'P 1'
#
loop_
_entity.id
_entity.type
_entity.pdbx_description
1 polymer ?
#
loop_
_entity_poly.entity_id
_entity_poly.type
_entity_poly.pdbx_seq_one_letter_code
_entity_poly.pdbx_strand_id
1 'polypeptide(L)'
;VPPQSPAIELGDFKAEDPIVRDRYGNARGGIRLPQLEAPTATLDGRRHESRQESSGIRSFCFLFGHTVPFGPETLAALYPTHDAFVSQFTVAVETLEQEGYLLRTEANQAKIAAQNSRIGR
;
A
#
# COMPACT_ATOMS: atom_id res chain seq x y z
N VAL A 1 -18.40 16.71 9.39
CA VAL A 1 -18.72 15.27 9.20
C VAL A 1 -17.45 14.59 8.75
N PRO A 2 -17.00 13.49 9.37
CA PRO A 2 -15.84 12.75 8.88
C PRO A 2 -16.05 12.35 7.42
N PRO A 3 -15.01 12.36 6.58
CA PRO A 3 -15.15 11.99 5.17
C PRO A 3 -15.60 10.53 5.04
N GLN A 4 -16.47 10.27 4.06
CA GLN A 4 -16.91 8.92 3.74
C GLN A 4 -15.91 8.25 2.81
N SER A 5 -15.28 7.17 3.28
CA SER A 5 -14.41 6.33 2.44
C SER A 5 -15.15 5.83 1.19
N PRO A 6 -14.53 5.91 0.00
CA PRO A 6 -14.97 5.13 -1.15
C PRO A 6 -14.99 3.63 -0.80
N ALA A 7 -15.87 2.87 -1.46
CA ALA A 7 -15.86 1.41 -1.37
C ALA A 7 -14.69 0.82 -2.16
N ILE A 8 -14.21 -0.36 -1.74
CA ILE A 8 -13.36 -1.20 -2.58
C ILE A 8 -14.20 -1.66 -3.79
N GLU A 9 -13.59 -1.64 -4.97
CA GLU A 9 -14.24 -2.13 -6.19
C GLU A 9 -14.36 -3.66 -6.13
N LEU A 10 -15.58 -4.16 -6.31
CA LEU A 10 -15.89 -5.58 -6.32
C LEU A 10 -16.42 -6.00 -7.70
N GLY A 11 -15.90 -7.12 -8.20
CA GLY A 11 -16.33 -7.76 -9.43
C GLY A 11 -17.45 -8.77 -9.18
N ASP A 12 -17.26 -10.00 -9.64
CA ASP A 12 -18.22 -11.08 -9.37
C ASP A 12 -18.14 -11.52 -7.90
N PHE A 13 -19.19 -11.23 -7.13
CA PHE A 13 -19.34 -11.65 -5.73
C PHE A 13 -19.36 -13.17 -5.51
N LYS A 14 -19.53 -13.96 -6.57
CA LYS A 14 -19.44 -15.43 -6.50
C LYS A 14 -18.02 -15.96 -6.68
N ALA A 15 -17.08 -15.12 -7.13
CA ALA A 15 -15.68 -15.51 -7.26
C ALA A 15 -15.03 -15.73 -5.89
N GLU A 16 -14.00 -16.57 -5.83
CA GLU A 16 -13.22 -16.79 -4.61
C GLU A 16 -12.52 -15.51 -4.13
N ASP A 17 -12.05 -14.67 -5.07
CA ASP A 17 -11.55 -13.33 -4.81
C ASP A 17 -12.34 -12.30 -5.65
N PRO A 18 -13.38 -11.66 -5.08
CA PRO A 18 -14.19 -10.69 -5.79
C PRO A 18 -13.53 -9.30 -5.89
N ILE A 19 -12.34 -9.09 -5.29
CA ILE A 19 -11.69 -7.79 -5.26
C ILE A 19 -11.12 -7.48 -6.65
N VAL A 20 -11.53 -6.34 -7.23
CA VAL A 20 -10.91 -5.83 -8.46
C VAL A 20 -9.53 -5.28 -8.11
N ARG A 21 -8.50 -5.70 -8.85
CA ARG A 21 -7.11 -5.33 -8.61
C ARG A 21 -6.51 -4.47 -9.73
N ASP A 22 -5.56 -3.62 -9.39
CA ASP A 22 -4.76 -2.87 -10.35
C ASP A 22 -3.62 -3.73 -10.93
N ARG A 23 -2.79 -3.13 -11.80
CA ARG A 23 -1.65 -3.81 -12.45
C ARG A 23 -0.56 -4.28 -11.48
N TYR A 24 -0.59 -3.80 -10.23
CA TYR A 24 0.35 -4.15 -9.18
C TYR A 24 -0.23 -5.18 -8.20
N GLY A 25 -1.46 -5.65 -8.44
CA GLY A 25 -2.15 -6.62 -7.58
C GLY A 25 -2.83 -6.00 -6.36
N ASN A 26 -2.84 -4.67 -6.24
CA ASN A 26 -3.48 -3.97 -5.14
C ASN A 26 -4.98 -3.78 -5.43
N ALA A 27 -5.82 -3.82 -4.39
CA ALA A 27 -7.25 -3.57 -4.53
C ALA A 27 -7.52 -2.19 -5.18
N ARG A 28 -8.55 -2.06 -6.01
CA ARG A 28 -9.05 -0.77 -6.55
C ARG A 28 -10.15 -0.18 -5.66
N GLY A 29 -10.38 1.12 -5.79
CA GLY A 29 -11.26 1.87 -4.89
C GLY A 29 -10.66 1.99 -3.49
N GLY A 30 -11.51 2.20 -2.48
CA GLY A 30 -11.10 2.43 -1.10
C GLY A 30 -10.36 3.76 -0.91
N ILE A 31 -9.86 3.98 0.31
CA ILE A 31 -8.90 5.06 0.59
C ILE A 31 -7.57 4.68 -0.07
N ARG A 32 -7.09 5.54 -0.96
CA ARG A 32 -5.87 5.33 -1.74
C ARG A 32 -4.64 5.77 -0.95
N LEU A 33 -4.17 4.90 -0.06
CA LEU A 33 -2.96 5.15 0.75
C LEU A 33 -1.73 5.41 -0.15
N PRO A 34 -0.72 6.16 0.33
CA PRO A 34 0.48 6.45 -0.46
C PRO A 34 1.23 5.18 -0.91
N GLN A 35 1.14 4.09 -0.16
CA GLN A 35 1.70 2.79 -0.51
C GLN A 35 0.99 2.11 -1.70
N LEU A 36 -0.22 2.54 -2.04
CA LEU A 36 -0.96 2.06 -3.21
C LEU A 36 -0.72 2.94 -4.44
N GLU A 37 -0.52 4.24 -4.24
CA GLU A 37 -0.30 5.23 -5.31
C GLU A 37 1.19 5.35 -5.71
N ALA A 38 2.11 5.11 -4.77
CA ALA A 38 3.54 4.97 -4.99
C ALA A 38 4.02 3.59 -4.47
N PRO A 39 3.60 2.49 -5.13
CA PRO A 39 3.82 1.14 -4.62
C PRO A 39 5.28 0.71 -4.70
N THR A 40 5.75 0.05 -3.64
CA THR A 40 7.03 -0.66 -3.57
C THR A 40 6.84 -2.16 -3.33
N ALA A 41 5.60 -2.59 -3.20
CA ALA A 41 5.16 -3.95 -2.94
C ALA A 41 3.72 -4.11 -3.43
N THR A 42 3.30 -5.37 -3.60
CA THR A 42 1.89 -5.74 -3.66
C THR A 42 1.36 -5.94 -2.24
N LEU A 43 0.24 -5.30 -1.91
CA LEU A 43 -0.52 -5.46 -0.67
C LEU A 43 -1.88 -6.09 -1.01
N ASP A 44 -1.96 -7.41 -1.05
CA ASP A 44 -3.12 -8.09 -1.64
C ASP A 44 -4.28 -8.36 -0.66
N GLY A 45 -4.05 -8.14 0.63
CA GLY A 45 -5.04 -8.31 1.69
C GLY A 45 -5.34 -9.77 2.06
N ARG A 46 -4.63 -10.74 1.49
CA ARG A 46 -4.80 -12.16 1.83
C ARG A 46 -4.06 -12.51 3.11
N ARG A 47 -4.41 -13.65 3.71
CA ARG A 47 -3.66 -14.18 4.86
C ARG A 47 -2.21 -14.45 4.46
N HIS A 48 -1.27 -14.23 5.37
CA HIS A 48 0.12 -14.62 5.14
C HIS A 48 0.21 -16.16 5.12
N GLU A 49 0.89 -16.74 4.12
CA GLU A 49 0.98 -18.20 3.95
C GLU A 49 2.05 -18.88 4.82
N SER A 50 2.54 -18.21 5.86
CA SER A 50 3.53 -18.75 6.78
C SER A 50 3.11 -20.14 7.29
N ARG A 51 3.66 -21.20 6.68
CA ARG A 51 3.64 -22.60 7.16
C ARG A 51 4.56 -22.78 8.36
N GLN A 52 4.65 -21.81 9.25
CA GLN A 52 5.50 -21.94 10.42
C GLN A 52 4.77 -22.78 11.46
N GLU A 53 5.02 -24.09 11.40
CA GLU A 53 4.90 -25.01 12.51
C GLU A 53 5.83 -24.52 13.64
N SER A 54 5.41 -23.47 14.35
CA SER A 54 6.12 -23.01 15.52
C SER A 54 5.12 -22.87 16.66
N SER A 55 5.39 -23.59 17.74
CA SER A 55 4.62 -23.48 18.98
C SER A 55 4.86 -22.10 19.60
N GLY A 56 3.77 -21.40 19.97
CA GLY A 56 3.80 -20.09 20.63
C GLY A 56 3.33 -18.92 19.76
N ILE A 57 3.61 -17.68 20.20
CA ILE A 57 3.09 -16.41 19.65
C ILE A 57 3.34 -16.21 18.14
N ARG A 58 4.33 -16.91 17.55
CA ARG A 58 4.59 -16.93 16.10
C ARG A 58 3.50 -17.64 15.28
N SER A 59 2.53 -18.30 15.93
CA SER A 59 1.38 -18.94 15.25
C SER A 59 0.42 -17.95 14.59
N PHE A 60 0.44 -16.66 14.97
CA PHE A 60 -0.50 -15.65 14.45
C PHE A 60 0.02 -14.86 13.25
N CYS A 61 1.20 -15.19 12.70
CA CYS A 61 1.76 -14.48 11.55
C CYS A 61 0.85 -14.50 10.31
N PHE A 62 -0.07 -15.47 10.20
CA PHE A 62 -1.08 -15.49 9.13
C PHE A 62 -2.03 -14.28 9.16
N LEU A 63 -2.17 -13.57 10.29
CA LEU A 63 -3.01 -12.37 10.45
C LEU A 63 -2.34 -11.08 9.95
N PHE A 64 -1.03 -11.10 9.63
CA PHE A 64 -0.29 -9.88 9.26
C PHE A 64 -0.55 -9.42 7.81
N GLY A 65 -1.41 -10.13 7.09
CA GLY A 65 -1.64 -9.90 5.67
C GLY A 65 -0.50 -10.43 4.80
N HIS A 66 -0.72 -10.43 3.50
CA HIS A 66 0.25 -10.89 2.52
C HIS A 66 0.78 -9.69 1.71
N THR A 67 2.09 -9.48 1.82
CA THR A 67 2.81 -8.38 1.19
C THR A 67 3.97 -8.96 0.40
N VAL A 68 4.06 -8.63 -0.89
CA VAL A 68 5.12 -9.11 -1.78
C VAL A 68 5.95 -7.90 -2.26
N PRO A 69 7.17 -7.68 -1.71
CA PRO A 69 8.03 -6.59 -2.15
C PRO A 69 8.37 -6.69 -3.64
N PHE A 70 8.43 -5.55 -4.32
CA PHE A 70 8.92 -5.52 -5.69
C PHE A 70 10.42 -5.77 -5.74
N GLY A 71 10.85 -6.43 -6.84
CA GLY A 71 12.25 -6.60 -7.13
C GLY A 71 12.96 -5.29 -7.49
N PRO A 72 14.30 -5.28 -7.46
CA PRO A 72 15.09 -4.07 -7.76
C PRO A 72 14.85 -3.56 -9.18
N GLU A 73 14.67 -4.43 -10.17
CA GLU A 73 14.38 -4.03 -11.55
C GLU A 73 13.05 -3.29 -11.68
N THR A 74 11.99 -3.80 -11.05
CA THR A 74 10.68 -3.15 -11.01
C THR A 74 10.78 -1.79 -10.29
N LEU A 75 11.47 -1.72 -9.16
CA LEU A 75 11.65 -0.47 -8.42
C LEU A 75 12.45 0.56 -9.22
N ALA A 76 13.51 0.16 -9.93
CA ALA A 76 14.30 1.06 -10.77
C ALA A 76 13.50 1.55 -12.00
N ALA A 77 12.64 0.71 -12.57
CA ALA A 77 11.75 1.10 -13.65
C ALA A 77 10.64 2.07 -13.20
N LEU A 78 10.07 1.85 -12.01
CA LEU A 78 9.03 2.72 -11.44
C LEU A 78 9.61 4.04 -10.92
N TYR A 79 10.78 3.99 -10.29
CA TYR A 79 11.42 5.12 -9.63
C TYR A 79 12.89 5.24 -10.09
N PRO A 80 13.14 5.82 -11.28
CA PRO A 80 14.50 6.00 -11.78
C PRO A 80 15.38 6.87 -10.89
N THR A 81 14.76 7.71 -10.04
CA THR A 81 15.44 8.53 -9.04
C THR A 81 14.68 8.52 -7.72
N HIS A 82 15.38 8.81 -6.64
CA HIS A 82 14.79 8.97 -5.31
C HIS A 82 13.72 10.07 -5.30
N ASP A 83 13.98 11.18 -5.98
CA ASP A 83 13.04 12.29 -6.13
C ASP A 83 11.77 11.88 -6.86
N ALA A 84 11.82 10.97 -7.84
CA ALA A 84 10.63 10.46 -8.51
C ALA A 84 9.73 9.71 -7.52
N PHE A 85 10.30 8.84 -6.69
CA PHE A 85 9.56 8.16 -5.63
C PHE A 85 8.97 9.14 -4.61
N VAL A 86 9.79 10.04 -4.07
CA VAL A 86 9.37 10.99 -3.03
C VAL A 86 8.28 11.91 -3.56
N SER A 87 8.39 12.39 -4.81
CA SER A 87 7.38 13.23 -5.45
C SER A 87 6.04 12.50 -5.58
N GLN A 88 6.03 11.29 -6.15
CA GLN A 88 4.80 10.51 -6.32
C GLN A 88 4.14 10.18 -4.98
N PHE A 89 4.94 9.78 -3.98
CA PHE A 89 4.45 9.49 -2.64
C PHE A 89 3.87 10.76 -1.97
N THR A 90 4.53 11.91 -2.13
CA THR A 90 4.09 13.19 -1.55
C THR A 90 2.77 13.64 -2.13
N VAL A 91 2.56 13.51 -3.45
CA VAL A 91 1.28 13.83 -4.11
C VAL A 91 0.14 12.99 -3.53
N ALA A 92 0.36 11.69 -3.29
CA ALA A 92 -0.64 10.83 -2.69
C ALA A 92 -0.98 11.23 -1.24
N VAL A 93 0.05 11.59 -0.46
CA VAL A 93 -0.14 12.10 0.91
C VAL A 93 -0.95 13.40 0.92
N GLU A 94 -0.65 14.33 0.02
CA GLU A 94 -1.35 15.62 -0.07
C GLU A 94 -2.80 15.46 -0.50
N THR A 95 -3.06 14.50 -1.40
CA THR A 95 -4.42 14.15 -1.82
C THR A 95 -5.24 13.67 -0.62
N LEU A 96 -4.71 12.74 0.18
CA LEU A 96 -5.41 12.24 1.37
C LEU A 96 -5.61 13.31 2.46
N GLU A 97 -4.66 14.24 2.58
CA GLU A 97 -4.79 15.37 3.48
C GLU A 97 -5.93 16.30 3.05
N GLN A 98 -6.00 16.62 1.76
CA GLN A 98 -7.07 17.46 1.19
C GLN A 98 -8.44 16.80 1.27
N GLU A 99 -8.51 15.48 1.09
CA GLU A 99 -9.73 14.69 1.24
C GLU A 99 -10.14 14.48 2.72
N GLY A 100 -9.28 14.86 3.66
CA GLY A 100 -9.54 14.75 5.09
C GLY A 100 -9.34 13.35 5.67
N TYR A 101 -8.71 12.43 4.93
CA TYR A 101 -8.36 11.09 5.41
C TYR A 101 -7.07 11.05 6.22
N LEU A 102 -6.23 12.08 6.08
CA LEU A 102 -4.99 12.21 6.83
C LEU A 102 -4.93 13.59 7.48
N LEU A 103 -4.59 13.65 8.77
CA LEU A 103 -4.36 14.95 9.41
C LEU A 103 -2.98 15.47 9.01
N ARG A 104 -2.79 16.80 9.13
CA ARG A 104 -1.54 17.48 8.79
C ARG A 104 -0.30 16.86 9.45
N THR A 105 -0.41 16.44 10.71
CA THR A 105 0.72 15.87 11.47
C THR A 105 1.18 14.55 10.85
N GLU A 106 0.24 13.63 10.60
CA GLU A 106 0.51 12.33 9.98
C GLU A 106 0.95 12.51 8.52
N ALA A 107 0.40 13.47 7.79
CA ALA A 107 0.84 13.82 6.43
C ALA A 107 2.31 14.25 6.42
N ASN A 108 2.72 15.11 7.34
CA ASN A 108 4.12 15.54 7.45
C ASN A 108 5.05 14.37 7.82
N GLN A 109 4.63 13.49 8.74
CA GLN A 109 5.40 12.30 9.11
C GLN A 109 5.56 11.33 7.94
N ALA A 110 4.51 11.12 7.15
CA ALA A 110 4.56 10.27 5.97
C ALA A 110 5.53 10.81 4.90
N LYS A 111 5.51 12.14 4.65
CA LYS A 111 6.46 12.80 3.72
C LYS A 111 7.92 12.65 4.20
N ILE A 112 8.18 12.85 5.49
CA ILE A 112 9.51 12.66 6.09
C ILE A 112 9.97 11.19 5.98
N ALA A 113 9.08 10.23 6.19
CA ALA A 113 9.38 8.82 6.03
C ALA A 113 9.78 8.48 4.59
N ALA A 114 9.09 9.03 3.59
CA ALA A 114 9.44 8.86 2.19
C ALA A 114 10.83 9.44 1.85
N GLN A 115 11.12 10.66 2.33
CA GLN A 115 12.43 11.33 2.16
C GLN A 115 13.59 10.53 2.80
N ASN A 116 13.33 9.86 3.93
CA ASN A 116 14.34 9.04 4.62
C ASN A 116 14.47 7.62 4.05
N SER A 117 13.63 7.24 3.09
CA SER A 117 13.67 5.91 2.46
C SER A 117 14.90 5.74 1.56
N ARG A 118 15.16 4.50 1.15
CA ARG A 118 16.23 4.16 0.19
C ARG A 118 15.71 3.88 -1.23
N ILE A 119 14.44 4.12 -1.51
CA ILE A 119 13.84 3.82 -2.81
C ILE A 119 14.38 4.78 -3.87
N GLY A 120 14.80 4.26 -5.02
CA GLY A 120 15.35 5.07 -6.13
C GLY A 120 16.74 5.67 -5.86
N ARG A 121 17.49 5.15 -4.87
CA ARG A 121 18.88 5.54 -4.58
C ARG A 121 19.89 4.58 -5.19
#